data_AF-A0A7I8WW84-F1
#
_entry.id   AF-A0A7I8WW84-F1
#
_cell.length_a   1.000
_cell.length_b   1.000
_cell.length_c   1.000
_cell.angle_alpha   90.00
_cell.angle_beta   90.00
_cell.angle_gamma   90.00
#
_symmetry.space_group_name_H-M   'P 1'
#
loop_
_entity.id
_entity.type
_entity.pdbx_description
1 polymer ?
#
loop_
_entity_poly.entity_id
_entity_poly.type
_entity_poly.pdbx_seq_one_letter_code
_entity_poly.pdbx_strand_id
1 'polypeptide(L)'
;MAKKRILRRKRQDSDSTESYKSEDSDKLEADAQLGADFSDDGDISDSELQVAFQEGLLSDGLIKIGGSENEKRAPINKKDDLKRKVFQIKKSLPWTGTLDVVFNEELCIDDEQNDLEREAVIYKQAFDAVHKSMPKLEESGITVFRPDDYFAEMSKSDTHMQRVRERILEIQKDKERSENAKRLREEKKFAQKAQASALQQKQDNKRKLAEAVKKHRKGMKAQLETMLSNASNLQDEEEHERKGKKLSRVQRNKKFGYGGQKKRAKKNTLDSLNEARKPRKGGIKKRR
;
A
#
# COMPACT_ATOMS: atom_id res chain seq x y z
N MET A 1 38.36 24.40 -19.29
CA MET A 1 37.99 23.00 -19.61
C MET A 1 36.59 22.75 -19.05
N ALA A 2 35.52 22.95 -19.82
CA ALA A 2 34.91 22.04 -20.81
C ALA A 2 33.87 21.05 -20.20
N LYS A 3 32.58 21.36 -20.46
CA LYS A 3 31.44 20.45 -20.76
C LYS A 3 30.94 19.55 -19.60
N LYS A 4 29.64 19.46 -19.24
CA LYS A 4 28.42 19.36 -20.07
C LYS A 4 27.17 19.70 -19.22
N ARG A 5 26.41 20.73 -19.63
CA ARG A 5 24.99 20.94 -19.29
C ARG A 5 24.17 19.89 -20.05
N ILE A 6 23.38 19.08 -19.36
CA ILE A 6 22.42 18.18 -20.00
C ILE A 6 21.13 18.98 -20.22
N LEU A 7 20.94 19.40 -21.46
CA LEU A 7 19.74 20.02 -21.99
C LEU A 7 18.82 18.87 -22.46
N ARG A 8 17.68 18.64 -21.79
CA ARG A 8 16.67 17.68 -22.26
C ARG A 8 15.58 18.46 -23.02
N ARG A 9 15.66 18.44 -24.34
CA ARG A 9 14.66 19.00 -25.26
C ARG A 9 13.68 17.90 -25.70
N LYS A 10 12.40 18.23 -25.61
CA LYS A 10 11.30 17.93 -26.54
C LYS A 10 10.81 16.48 -26.67
N ARG A 11 9.62 16.21 -26.11
CA ARG A 11 8.49 15.62 -26.85
C ARG A 11 7.23 16.40 -26.49
N GLN A 12 6.64 17.01 -27.52
CA GLN A 12 5.29 17.55 -27.50
C GLN A 12 4.41 16.37 -27.92
N ASP A 13 3.60 15.86 -27.02
CA ASP A 13 2.48 14.99 -27.38
C ASP A 13 1.22 15.83 -27.17
N SER A 14 0.80 16.44 -28.27
CA SER A 14 -0.55 16.96 -28.48
C SER A 14 -1.44 15.76 -28.80
N ASP A 15 -2.43 15.49 -27.96
CA ASP A 15 -3.49 14.53 -28.29
C ASP A 15 -4.84 15.18 -28.01
N SER A 16 -5.34 15.91 -29.00
CA SER A 16 -6.51 15.56 -29.82
C SER A 16 -7.74 15.16 -29.01
N THR A 17 -8.65 16.12 -28.89
CA THR A 17 -10.06 15.92 -28.63
C THR A 17 -10.69 15.08 -29.74
N GLU A 18 -11.02 13.82 -29.47
CA GLU A 18 -11.71 12.97 -30.43
C GLU A 18 -13.20 12.84 -30.08
N SER A 19 -13.98 13.49 -30.93
CA SER A 19 -15.44 13.53 -30.99
C SER A 19 -15.99 12.17 -31.40
N TYR A 20 -16.84 11.57 -30.58
CA TYR A 20 -17.63 10.39 -30.94
C TYR A 20 -18.57 10.71 -32.11
N LYS A 21 -18.22 10.19 -33.29
CA LYS A 21 -19.09 10.09 -34.47
C LYS A 21 -19.79 8.73 -34.41
N SER A 22 -21.10 8.74 -34.25
CA SER A 22 -21.96 7.56 -34.41
C SER A 22 -22.22 7.36 -35.91
N GLU A 23 -21.65 6.31 -36.47
CA GLU A 23 -22.05 5.72 -37.75
C GLU A 23 -23.03 4.59 -37.43
N ASP A 24 -24.27 4.72 -37.91
CA ASP A 24 -25.18 3.61 -38.20
C ASP A 24 -26.30 4.18 -39.08
N SER A 25 -26.04 4.20 -40.38
CA SER A 25 -27.03 4.46 -41.42
C SER A 25 -27.19 3.20 -42.25
N ASP A 26 -28.10 2.33 -41.82
CA ASP A 26 -28.54 1.19 -42.60
C ASP A 26 -29.50 1.62 -43.71
N LYS A 27 -29.21 1.08 -44.88
CA LYS A 27 -29.89 1.20 -46.17
C LYS A 27 -31.38 0.92 -46.11
N LEU A 28 -32.19 1.76 -46.75
CA LEU A 28 -33.29 1.32 -47.61
C LEU A 28 -33.39 2.27 -48.81
N GLU A 29 -32.82 1.80 -49.92
CA GLU A 29 -32.95 2.34 -51.28
C GLU A 29 -34.20 1.70 -51.88
N ALA A 30 -35.22 2.51 -52.19
CA ALA A 30 -36.39 2.08 -52.94
C ALA A 30 -36.53 3.00 -54.15
N ASP A 31 -36.18 2.42 -55.29
CA ASP A 31 -36.32 2.95 -56.64
C ASP A 31 -37.76 3.39 -56.93
N ALA A 32 -37.93 4.65 -57.32
CA ALA A 32 -39.11 5.12 -58.03
C ALA A 32 -38.64 5.90 -59.27
N GLN A 33 -38.37 5.11 -60.30
CA GLN A 33 -38.18 5.54 -61.68
C GLN A 33 -39.39 6.39 -62.12
N LEU A 34 -39.20 7.71 -62.24
CA LEU A 34 -40.06 8.57 -63.06
C LEU A 34 -39.18 9.22 -64.12
N GLY A 35 -39.09 8.54 -65.25
CA GLY A 35 -38.74 9.18 -66.50
C GLY A 35 -39.85 10.15 -66.87
N ALA A 36 -39.51 11.43 -66.94
CA ALA A 36 -40.29 12.43 -67.64
C ALA A 36 -39.32 13.08 -68.63
N ASP A 37 -39.67 12.95 -69.91
CA ASP A 37 -39.01 13.54 -71.06
C ASP A 37 -38.55 14.97 -70.77
N PHE A 38 -37.26 15.23 -71.00
CA PHE A 38 -36.78 16.59 -71.19
C PHE A 38 -37.19 17.02 -72.60
N SER A 39 -38.46 17.36 -72.76
CA SER A 39 -38.96 18.02 -73.95
C SER A 39 -38.65 19.50 -73.80
N ASP A 40 -37.69 19.95 -74.60
CA ASP A 40 -37.44 21.34 -74.93
C ASP A 40 -38.66 21.89 -75.66
N ASP A 41 -39.48 22.69 -74.98
CA ASP A 41 -40.46 23.57 -75.63
C ASP A 41 -40.54 24.87 -74.82
N GLY A 42 -40.22 25.97 -75.51
CA GLY A 42 -40.16 27.32 -74.99
C GLY A 42 -41.53 27.94 -74.67
N ASP A 43 -41.42 29.06 -73.96
CA ASP A 43 -42.47 30.02 -73.64
C ASP A 43 -43.46 29.64 -72.53
N ILE A 44 -42.98 29.66 -71.28
CA ILE A 44 -43.88 29.94 -70.14
C ILE A 44 -44.38 31.38 -70.34
N SER A 45 -45.68 31.49 -70.65
CA SER A 45 -46.38 32.76 -70.84
C SER A 45 -46.27 33.64 -69.58
N ASP A 46 -46.01 34.94 -69.77
CA ASP A 46 -45.98 35.96 -68.71
C ASP A 46 -47.24 35.93 -67.82
N SER A 47 -48.37 35.49 -68.39
CA SER A 47 -49.63 35.31 -67.67
C SER A 47 -49.55 34.23 -66.58
N GLU A 48 -48.77 33.17 -66.79
CA GLU A 48 -48.64 32.05 -65.85
C GLU A 48 -47.75 32.44 -64.66
N LEU A 49 -46.71 33.24 -64.92
CA LEU A 49 -45.88 33.84 -63.87
C LEU A 49 -46.68 34.83 -63.01
N GLN A 50 -47.57 35.61 -63.61
CA GLN A 50 -48.38 36.59 -62.87
C GLN A 50 -49.48 35.95 -62.02
N VAL A 51 -50.06 34.83 -62.49
CA VAL A 51 -50.98 34.00 -61.69
C VAL A 51 -50.23 33.37 -60.52
N ALA A 52 -49.05 32.78 -60.74
CA ALA A 52 -48.28 32.16 -59.66
C ALA A 52 -47.74 33.20 -58.63
N PHE A 53 -47.58 34.46 -59.03
CA PHE A 53 -47.30 35.57 -58.11
C PHE A 53 -48.55 35.99 -57.30
N GLN A 54 -49.71 36.10 -57.94
CA GLN A 54 -50.98 36.40 -57.25
C GLN A 54 -51.42 35.27 -56.30
N GLU A 55 -51.14 34.02 -56.66
CA GLU A 55 -51.37 32.84 -55.82
C GLU A 55 -50.33 32.69 -54.70
N GLY A 56 -49.34 33.60 -54.61
CA GLY A 56 -48.35 33.65 -53.52
C GLY A 56 -47.29 32.55 -53.58
N LEU A 57 -47.21 31.81 -54.69
CA LEU A 57 -46.18 30.80 -54.94
C LEU A 57 -44.82 31.45 -55.25
N LEU A 58 -44.82 32.67 -55.79
CA LEU A 58 -43.63 33.50 -56.02
C LEU A 58 -43.65 34.74 -55.11
N SER A 59 -42.47 35.16 -54.66
CA SER A 59 -42.28 36.37 -53.84
C SER A 59 -41.48 37.41 -54.61
N ASP A 60 -41.79 38.70 -54.42
CA ASP A 60 -41.29 39.85 -55.21
C ASP A 60 -39.81 40.23 -54.95
N GLY A 61 -38.97 39.27 -54.57
CA GLY A 61 -37.58 39.52 -54.20
C GLY A 61 -36.66 38.35 -54.55
N LEU A 62 -35.49 38.67 -55.11
CA LEU A 62 -34.41 37.75 -55.50
C LEU A 62 -33.85 36.87 -54.36
N ILE A 63 -34.35 37.04 -53.14
CA ILE A 63 -33.98 36.22 -51.99
C ILE A 63 -35.28 35.78 -51.33
N LYS A 64 -35.85 34.68 -51.81
CA LYS A 64 -36.46 33.76 -50.85
C LYS A 64 -35.30 33.31 -49.96
N ILE A 65 -35.23 33.83 -48.74
CA ILE A 65 -34.71 33.03 -47.63
C ILE A 65 -35.72 31.88 -47.55
N GLY A 66 -35.51 30.88 -48.40
CA GLY A 66 -36.40 29.76 -48.57
C GLY A 66 -36.55 29.08 -47.23
N GLY A 67 -37.79 29.01 -46.76
CA GLY A 67 -38.21 28.03 -45.76
C GLY A 67 -37.29 27.89 -44.56
N SER A 68 -37.36 28.85 -43.65
CA SER A 68 -37.66 28.50 -42.27
C SER A 68 -37.94 29.79 -41.52
N GLU A 69 -39.20 30.01 -41.17
CA GLU A 69 -39.49 30.67 -39.90
C GLU A 69 -38.50 30.12 -38.87
N ASN A 70 -37.83 30.99 -38.12
CA ASN A 70 -36.81 30.63 -37.13
C ASN A 70 -37.25 29.45 -36.24
N GLU A 71 -37.07 28.21 -36.71
CA GLU A 71 -37.21 27.02 -35.90
C GLU A 71 -36.01 27.06 -34.98
N LYS A 72 -36.21 27.73 -33.84
CA LYS A 72 -35.23 27.76 -32.76
C LYS A 72 -34.84 26.31 -32.54
N ARG A 73 -33.56 26.01 -32.80
CA ARG A 73 -32.99 24.66 -32.67
C ARG A 73 -33.54 24.04 -31.39
N ALA A 74 -34.07 22.82 -31.51
CA ALA A 74 -34.64 22.13 -30.35
C ALA A 74 -33.66 22.20 -29.17
N PRO A 75 -34.12 22.49 -27.95
CA PRO A 75 -33.24 22.61 -26.81
C PRO A 75 -32.51 21.28 -26.60
N ILE A 76 -31.18 21.35 -26.44
CA ILE A 76 -30.32 20.18 -26.23
C ILE A 76 -30.75 19.41 -24.96
N ASN A 77 -31.23 20.13 -23.95
CA ASN A 77 -31.75 19.55 -22.71
C ASN A 77 -33.29 19.62 -22.64
N LYS A 78 -33.96 18.57 -23.13
CA LYS A 78 -35.43 18.43 -23.08
C LYS A 78 -35.90 17.88 -21.73
N LYS A 79 -35.90 18.74 -20.70
CA LYS A 79 -36.26 18.36 -19.32
C LYS A 79 -37.65 17.72 -19.20
N ASP A 80 -38.63 18.18 -19.98
CA ASP A 80 -40.00 17.68 -19.88
C ASP A 80 -40.14 16.26 -20.46
N ASP A 81 -39.43 15.98 -21.54
CA ASP A 81 -39.39 14.64 -22.12
C ASP A 81 -38.66 13.65 -21.20
N LEU A 82 -37.59 14.09 -20.53
CA LEU A 82 -36.90 13.30 -19.51
C LEU A 82 -37.85 12.94 -18.36
N LYS A 83 -38.62 13.90 -17.85
CA LYS A 83 -39.62 13.64 -16.80
C LYS A 83 -40.71 12.67 -17.27
N ARG A 84 -41.20 12.84 -18.49
CA ARG A 84 -42.19 11.92 -19.10
C ARG A 84 -41.64 10.49 -19.19
N LYS A 85 -40.38 10.33 -19.62
CA LYS A 85 -39.71 9.03 -19.68
C LYS A 85 -39.49 8.41 -18.31
N VAL A 86 -39.07 9.20 -17.33
CA VAL A 86 -38.92 8.73 -15.93
C VAL A 86 -40.26 8.21 -15.40
N PHE A 87 -41.36 8.93 -15.65
CA PHE A 87 -42.69 8.46 -15.24
C PHE A 87 -43.11 7.18 -15.95
N GLN A 88 -42.81 7.02 -17.25
CA GLN A 88 -43.08 5.79 -18.00
C GLN A 88 -42.29 4.58 -17.48
N ILE A 89 -41.04 4.78 -17.04
CA ILE A 89 -40.16 3.71 -16.56
C ILE A 89 -40.44 3.34 -15.10
N LYS A 90 -40.89 4.32 -14.30
CA LYS A 90 -41.09 4.15 -12.86
C LYS A 90 -42.14 3.07 -12.58
N LYS A 91 -41.70 1.96 -11.98
CA LYS A 91 -42.58 0.89 -11.49
C LYS A 91 -43.00 1.19 -10.06
N SER A 92 -44.28 0.98 -9.75
CA SER A 92 -44.79 1.04 -8.38
C SER A 92 -44.62 -0.34 -7.74
N LEU A 93 -43.52 -0.53 -7.01
CA LEU A 93 -43.22 -1.76 -6.27
C LEU A 93 -43.09 -1.44 -4.78
N PRO A 94 -43.41 -2.39 -3.87
CA PRO A 94 -43.05 -2.24 -2.47
C PRO A 94 -41.53 -2.14 -2.33
N TRP A 95 -41.07 -1.45 -1.29
CA TRP A 95 -39.65 -1.22 -1.08
C TRP A 95 -38.82 -2.51 -1.00
N THR A 96 -39.41 -3.61 -0.51
CA THR A 96 -38.77 -4.94 -0.49
C THR A 96 -38.40 -5.47 -1.88
N GLY A 97 -39.04 -4.98 -2.95
CA GLY A 97 -38.74 -5.34 -4.34
C GLY A 97 -37.67 -4.45 -4.99
N THR A 98 -37.43 -3.25 -4.46
CA THR A 98 -36.40 -2.32 -4.98
C THR A 98 -35.13 -2.33 -4.14
N LEU A 99 -35.26 -2.49 -2.82
CA LEU A 99 -34.18 -2.47 -1.82
C LEU A 99 -33.25 -1.26 -1.96
N ASP A 100 -33.79 -0.16 -2.47
CA ASP A 100 -33.07 1.07 -2.75
C ASP A 100 -33.02 1.98 -1.52
N VAL A 101 -31.84 2.54 -1.24
CA VAL A 101 -31.66 3.51 -0.16
C VAL A 101 -30.97 4.74 -0.74
N VAL A 102 -31.64 5.89 -0.60
CA VAL A 102 -31.07 7.16 -1.00
C VAL A 102 -30.24 7.73 0.14
N PHE A 103 -28.99 8.07 -0.18
CA PHE A 103 -28.09 8.76 0.72
C PHE A 103 -28.20 10.27 0.45
N ASN A 104 -28.60 11.04 1.47
CA ASN A 104 -28.96 12.46 1.32
C ASN A 104 -27.86 13.43 1.81
N GLU A 105 -26.71 12.93 2.29
CA GLU A 105 -25.61 13.83 2.67
C GLU A 105 -24.78 14.17 1.43
N GLU A 106 -24.40 15.44 1.30
CA GLU A 106 -23.46 15.89 0.28
C GLU A 106 -22.10 15.23 0.56
N LEU A 107 -21.61 14.44 -0.41
CA LEU A 107 -20.30 13.80 -0.34
C LEU A 107 -19.23 14.88 -0.54
N CYS A 108 -18.71 15.42 0.54
CA CYS A 108 -17.59 16.37 0.51
C CYS A 108 -16.28 15.58 0.48
N ILE A 109 -15.59 15.62 -0.66
CA ILE A 109 -14.22 15.09 -0.81
C ILE A 109 -13.34 16.30 -1.08
N ASP A 110 -12.38 16.57 -0.20
CA ASP A 110 -11.51 17.75 -0.30
C ASP A 110 -10.51 17.63 -1.46
N ASP A 111 -9.98 16.42 -1.70
CA ASP A 111 -9.09 16.10 -2.82
C ASP A 111 -9.60 14.86 -3.59
N GLU A 112 -10.16 15.09 -4.78
CA GLU A 112 -10.70 14.04 -5.64
C GLU A 112 -9.64 13.01 -6.09
N GLN A 113 -8.36 13.39 -6.10
CA GLN A 113 -7.25 12.49 -6.48
C GLN A 113 -6.80 11.60 -5.32
N ASN A 114 -7.19 11.91 -4.08
CA ASN A 114 -6.88 11.11 -2.92
C ASN A 114 -7.81 9.90 -2.83
N ASP A 115 -7.32 8.76 -3.32
CA ASP A 115 -8.06 7.50 -3.33
C ASP A 115 -8.46 7.05 -1.92
N LEU A 116 -7.63 7.25 -0.90
CA LEU A 116 -7.92 6.78 0.46
C LEU A 116 -9.13 7.50 1.07
N GLU A 117 -9.20 8.83 0.87
CA GLU A 117 -10.31 9.64 1.35
C GLU A 117 -11.59 9.34 0.58
N ARG A 118 -11.48 9.18 -0.75
CA ARG A 118 -12.60 8.78 -1.59
C ARG A 118 -13.17 7.42 -1.19
N GLU A 119 -12.32 6.42 -0.98
CA GLU A 119 -12.74 5.08 -0.54
C GLU A 119 -13.38 5.12 0.85
N ALA A 120 -12.89 5.97 1.76
CA ALA A 120 -13.49 6.15 3.08
C ALA A 120 -14.92 6.73 3.00
N VAL A 121 -15.14 7.69 2.09
CA VAL A 121 -16.46 8.29 1.86
C VAL A 121 -17.42 7.27 1.22
N ILE A 122 -16.97 6.50 0.23
CA ILE A 122 -17.76 5.43 -0.40
C ILE A 122 -18.13 4.37 0.65
N TYR A 123 -17.18 3.99 1.50
CA TYR A 123 -17.41 3.06 2.60
C TYR A 123 -18.47 3.59 3.58
N LYS A 124 -18.38 4.87 3.99
CA LYS A 124 -19.36 5.50 4.88
C LYS A 124 -20.76 5.49 4.26
N GLN A 125 -20.87 5.88 2.99
CA GLN A 125 -22.13 5.88 2.25
C GLN A 125 -22.76 4.47 2.24
N ALA A 126 -21.98 3.43 1.94
CA ALA A 126 -22.45 2.06 1.94
C ALA A 126 -22.87 1.59 3.34
N PHE A 127 -22.08 1.92 4.36
CA PHE A 127 -22.39 1.59 5.75
C PHE A 127 -23.71 2.21 6.22
N ASP A 128 -23.91 3.51 5.95
CA ASP A 128 -25.13 4.22 6.34
C ASP A 128 -26.35 3.71 5.57
N ALA A 129 -26.19 3.33 4.30
CA ALA A 129 -27.25 2.72 3.51
C ALA A 129 -27.68 1.36 4.09
N VAL A 130 -26.71 0.51 4.46
CA VAL A 130 -26.97 -0.77 5.13
C VAL A 130 -27.70 -0.52 6.44
N HIS A 131 -27.19 0.39 7.28
CA HIS A 131 -27.78 0.70 8.58
C HIS A 131 -29.22 1.21 8.48
N LYS A 132 -29.54 2.02 7.47
CA LYS A 132 -30.92 2.46 7.17
C LYS A 132 -31.82 1.35 6.63
N SER A 133 -31.26 0.36 5.94
CA SER A 133 -32.02 -0.74 5.35
C SER A 133 -32.33 -1.86 6.35
N MET A 134 -31.45 -2.12 7.32
CA MET A 134 -31.63 -3.19 8.32
C MET A 134 -32.96 -3.13 9.06
N PRO A 135 -33.38 -2.02 9.69
CA PRO A 135 -34.65 -1.98 10.43
C PRO A 135 -35.85 -2.22 9.51
N LYS A 136 -35.81 -1.70 8.27
CA LYS A 136 -36.88 -1.91 7.29
C LYS A 136 -37.01 -3.38 6.86
N LEU A 137 -35.89 -4.10 6.78
CA LEU A 137 -35.88 -5.53 6.48
C LEU A 137 -36.42 -6.36 7.65
N GLU A 138 -36.04 -5.99 8.88
CA GLU A 138 -36.57 -6.59 10.11
C GLU A 138 -38.08 -6.38 10.27
N GLU A 139 -38.57 -5.16 10.03
CA GLU A 139 -40.01 -4.83 10.00
C GLU A 139 -40.77 -5.65 8.95
N SER A 140 -40.12 -5.94 7.82
CA SER A 140 -40.68 -6.78 6.74
C SER A 140 -40.59 -8.29 7.04
N GLY A 141 -40.00 -8.69 8.18
CA GLY A 141 -39.82 -10.08 8.58
C GLY A 141 -38.77 -10.85 7.77
N ILE A 142 -37.84 -10.16 7.10
CA ILE A 142 -36.82 -10.76 6.25
C ILE A 142 -35.54 -10.99 7.06
N THR A 143 -35.01 -12.21 7.01
CA THR A 143 -33.73 -12.53 7.65
C THR A 143 -32.56 -11.98 6.84
N VAL A 144 -31.73 -11.14 7.47
CA VAL A 144 -30.62 -10.44 6.79
C VAL A 144 -29.32 -11.24 6.83
N PHE A 145 -29.08 -11.98 7.91
CA PHE A 145 -27.84 -12.72 8.12
C PHE A 145 -27.89 -14.10 7.47
N ARG A 146 -26.84 -14.42 6.71
CA ARG A 146 -26.61 -15.77 6.20
C ARG A 146 -26.22 -16.70 7.36
N PRO A 147 -26.93 -17.81 7.59
CA PRO A 147 -26.51 -18.84 8.54
C PRO A 147 -25.21 -19.53 8.11
N ASP A 148 -24.37 -19.91 9.07
CA ASP A 148 -23.09 -20.59 8.81
C ASP A 148 -23.26 -21.98 8.15
N ASP A 149 -24.39 -22.65 8.41
CA ASP A 149 -24.72 -23.98 7.87
C ASP A 149 -25.40 -23.93 6.50
N TYR A 150 -25.59 -22.73 5.92
CA TYR A 150 -26.19 -22.57 4.60
C TYR A 150 -25.12 -22.54 3.50
N PHE A 151 -24.84 -23.70 2.91
CA PHE A 151 -23.87 -23.88 1.82
C PHE A 151 -24.52 -23.70 0.44
N ALA A 152 -24.41 -22.50 -0.10
CA ALA A 152 -24.77 -22.16 -1.47
C ALA A 152 -23.54 -21.65 -2.25
N GLU A 153 -23.64 -21.61 -3.58
CA GLU A 153 -22.59 -21.05 -4.41
C GLU A 153 -22.33 -19.57 -4.06
N MET A 154 -21.06 -19.24 -3.85
CA MET A 154 -20.62 -17.88 -3.52
C MET A 154 -20.00 -17.22 -4.75
N SER A 155 -19.96 -15.88 -4.77
CA SER A 155 -19.36 -15.10 -5.86
C SER A 155 -17.89 -15.42 -6.13
N LYS A 156 -17.18 -16.00 -5.15
CA LYS A 156 -15.79 -16.46 -5.27
C LYS A 156 -15.68 -17.88 -4.70
N SER A 157 -14.86 -18.71 -5.36
CA SER A 157 -14.62 -20.08 -4.90
C SER A 157 -13.79 -20.15 -3.62
N ASP A 158 -13.98 -21.23 -2.85
CA ASP A 158 -13.21 -21.46 -1.62
C ASP A 158 -11.71 -21.58 -1.88
N THR A 159 -11.32 -22.17 -3.01
CA THR A 159 -9.90 -22.29 -3.41
C THR A 159 -9.27 -20.92 -3.67
N HIS A 160 -10.04 -19.94 -4.17
CA HIS A 160 -9.59 -18.56 -4.29
C HIS A 160 -9.46 -17.91 -2.91
N MET A 161 -10.46 -18.08 -2.03
CA MET A 161 -10.44 -17.50 -0.68
C MET A 161 -9.37 -18.11 0.24
N GLN A 162 -8.99 -19.37 0.04
CA GLN A 162 -7.84 -19.99 0.72
C GLN A 162 -6.53 -19.28 0.35
N ARG A 163 -6.28 -19.02 -0.94
CA ARG A 163 -5.10 -18.27 -1.39
C ARG A 163 -5.05 -16.85 -0.83
N VAL A 164 -6.19 -16.17 -0.77
CA VAL A 164 -6.28 -14.83 -0.15
C VAL A 164 -5.93 -14.90 1.34
N ARG A 165 -6.47 -15.88 2.08
CA ARG A 165 -6.16 -16.09 3.50
C ARG A 165 -4.68 -16.40 3.74
N GLU A 166 -4.09 -17.27 2.92
CA GLU A 166 -2.65 -17.57 2.98
C GLU A 166 -1.83 -16.29 2.80
N ARG A 167 -2.18 -15.45 1.81
CA ARG A 167 -1.49 -14.19 1.58
C ARG A 167 -1.61 -13.20 2.74
N ILE A 168 -2.78 -13.10 3.38
CA ILE A 168 -2.98 -12.25 4.56
C ILE A 168 -2.09 -12.73 5.72
N LEU A 169 -2.03 -14.04 5.95
CA LEU A 169 -1.17 -14.64 6.99
C LEU A 169 0.32 -14.43 6.71
N GLU A 170 0.75 -14.50 5.45
CA GLU A 170 2.13 -14.19 5.05
C GLU A 170 2.48 -12.73 5.41
N ILE A 171 1.62 -11.78 5.02
CA ILE A 171 1.82 -10.35 5.31
C ILE A 171 1.91 -10.10 6.82
N GLN A 172 1.05 -10.76 7.61
CA GLN A 172 1.08 -10.64 9.06
C GLN A 172 2.39 -11.20 9.65
N LYS A 173 2.85 -12.37 9.19
CA LYS A 173 4.13 -12.96 9.61
C LYS A 173 5.33 -12.13 9.18
N ASP A 174 5.27 -11.47 8.03
CA ASP A 174 6.33 -10.56 7.57
C ASP A 174 6.41 -9.32 8.46
N LYS A 175 5.27 -8.72 8.82
CA LYS A 175 5.20 -7.59 9.75
C LYS A 175 5.77 -7.97 11.11
N GLU A 176 5.30 -9.09 11.68
CA GLU A 176 5.77 -9.58 12.98
C GLU A 176 7.27 -9.88 12.97
N ARG A 177 7.79 -10.52 11.92
CA ARG A 177 9.24 -10.74 11.77
C ARG A 177 10.03 -9.44 11.73
N SER A 178 9.51 -8.43 11.03
CA SER A 178 10.16 -7.12 10.94
C SER A 178 10.19 -6.39 12.30
N GLU A 179 9.12 -6.48 13.07
CA GLU A 179 9.01 -5.89 14.41
C GLU A 179 9.90 -6.62 15.42
N ASN A 180 9.87 -7.95 15.43
CA ASN A 180 10.75 -8.79 16.25
C ASN A 180 12.24 -8.53 15.92
N ALA A 181 12.57 -8.32 14.65
CA ALA A 181 13.93 -7.97 14.25
C ALA A 181 14.35 -6.57 14.74
N LYS A 182 13.45 -5.58 14.76
CA LYS A 182 13.70 -4.26 15.35
C LYS A 182 13.93 -4.37 16.86
N ARG A 183 13.04 -5.08 17.56
CA ARG A 183 13.14 -5.31 19.02
C ARG A 183 14.46 -5.98 19.40
N LEU A 184 14.85 -7.03 18.69
CA LEU A 184 16.11 -7.74 18.95
C LEU A 184 17.35 -6.84 18.69
N ARG A 185 17.28 -5.92 17.72
CA ARG A 185 18.38 -4.96 17.48
C ARG A 185 18.50 -3.96 18.63
N GLU A 186 17.38 -3.48 19.17
CA GLU A 186 17.36 -2.56 20.32
C GLU A 186 17.84 -3.22 21.59
N GLU A 187 17.36 -4.44 21.88
CA GLU A 187 17.82 -5.25 23.01
C GLU A 187 19.35 -5.47 22.94
N LYS A 188 19.90 -5.79 21.77
CA LYS A 188 21.35 -5.96 21.58
C LYS A 188 22.11 -4.65 21.82
N LYS A 189 21.62 -3.51 21.32
CA LYS A 189 22.22 -2.19 21.56
C LYS A 189 22.20 -1.82 23.04
N PHE A 190 21.08 -2.08 23.72
CA PHE A 190 20.94 -1.83 25.15
C PHE A 190 21.85 -2.74 25.98
N ALA A 191 21.90 -4.03 25.66
CA ALA A 191 22.78 -4.98 26.33
C ALA A 191 24.26 -4.58 26.19
N GLN A 192 24.68 -4.12 25.01
CA GLN A 192 26.05 -3.63 24.80
C GLN A 192 26.34 -2.39 25.65
N LYS A 193 25.42 -1.41 25.70
CA LYS A 193 25.56 -0.21 26.55
C LYS A 193 25.58 -0.56 28.03
N ALA A 194 24.72 -1.49 28.48
CA ALA A 194 24.66 -1.95 29.86
C ALA A 194 25.96 -2.65 30.27
N GLN A 195 26.52 -3.50 29.41
CA GLN A 195 27.83 -4.13 29.67
C GLN A 195 28.96 -3.09 29.79
N ALA A 196 29.00 -2.11 28.88
CA ALA A 196 29.99 -1.04 28.93
C ALA A 196 29.85 -0.17 30.19
N SER A 197 28.61 0.23 30.54
CA SER A 197 28.30 0.99 31.75
C SER A 197 28.65 0.21 33.02
N ALA A 198 28.32 -1.08 33.10
CA ALA A 198 28.68 -1.93 34.24
C ALA A 198 30.20 -2.06 34.40
N LEU A 199 30.95 -2.14 33.29
CA LEU A 199 32.41 -2.18 33.35
C LEU A 199 32.98 -0.85 33.85
N GLN A 200 32.46 0.29 33.36
CA GLN A 200 32.84 1.62 33.81
C GLN A 200 32.53 1.81 35.30
N GLN A 201 31.33 1.46 35.75
CA GLN A 201 30.95 1.50 37.16
C GLN A 201 31.86 0.64 38.04
N LYS A 202 32.26 -0.56 37.58
CA LYS A 202 33.25 -1.39 38.29
C LYS A 202 34.61 -0.72 38.41
N GLN A 203 35.09 -0.08 37.33
CA GLN A 203 36.36 0.65 37.36
C GLN A 203 36.29 1.87 38.28
N ASP A 204 35.20 2.65 38.21
CA ASP A 204 34.97 3.80 39.07
C ASP A 204 34.88 3.39 40.54
N ASN A 205 34.16 2.31 40.85
CA ASN A 205 34.07 1.77 42.21
C ASN A 205 35.44 1.29 42.70
N LYS A 206 36.25 0.63 41.85
CA LYS A 206 37.62 0.22 42.20
C LYS A 206 38.52 1.44 42.45
N ARG A 207 38.40 2.49 41.64
CA ARG A 207 39.14 3.75 41.81
C ARG A 207 38.74 4.46 43.10
N LYS A 208 37.43 4.62 43.36
CA LYS A 208 36.90 5.19 44.61
C LYS A 208 37.39 4.40 45.84
N LEU A 209 37.34 3.07 45.77
CA LEU A 209 37.84 2.20 46.85
C LEU A 209 39.35 2.36 47.03
N ALA A 210 40.13 2.39 45.96
CA ALA A 210 41.57 2.60 46.02
C ALA A 210 41.94 3.98 46.59
N GLU A 211 41.19 5.03 46.25
CA GLU A 211 41.34 6.36 46.83
C GLU A 211 40.99 6.35 48.32
N ALA A 212 39.90 5.70 48.72
CA ALA A 212 39.52 5.54 50.13
C ALA A 212 40.59 4.77 50.93
N VAL A 213 41.11 3.65 50.39
CA VAL A 213 42.20 2.88 51.02
C VAL A 213 43.49 3.70 51.06
N LYS A 214 43.84 4.46 50.01
CA LYS A 214 45.00 5.36 50.05
C LYS A 214 44.84 6.45 51.10
N LYS A 215 43.65 7.04 51.25
CA LYS A 215 43.34 8.02 52.30
C LYS A 215 43.46 7.38 53.69
N HIS A 216 42.89 6.19 53.89
CA HIS A 216 43.02 5.44 55.14
C HIS A 216 44.47 5.07 55.46
N ARG A 217 45.23 4.56 54.47
CA ARG A 217 46.66 4.25 54.63
C ARG A 217 47.48 5.50 54.92
N LYS A 218 47.18 6.65 54.33
CA LYS A 218 47.83 7.92 54.67
C LYS A 218 47.46 8.40 56.08
N GLY A 219 46.20 8.26 56.50
CA GLY A 219 45.75 8.58 57.85
C GLY A 219 46.40 7.67 58.91
N MET A 220 46.48 6.37 58.63
CA MET A 220 47.21 5.40 59.47
C MET A 220 48.72 5.63 59.43
N LYS A 221 49.31 5.98 58.27
CA LYS A 221 50.73 6.34 58.19
C LYS A 221 51.03 7.59 59.02
N ALA A 222 50.16 8.60 59.01
CA ALA A 222 50.33 9.78 59.87
C ALA A 222 50.29 9.39 61.36
N GLN A 223 49.33 8.55 61.77
CA GLN A 223 49.26 8.03 63.16
C GLN A 223 50.45 7.16 63.54
N LEU A 224 50.94 6.34 62.60
CA LEU A 224 52.04 5.41 62.79
C LEU A 224 53.41 6.10 62.69
N GLU A 225 53.56 7.18 61.91
CA GLU A 225 54.70 8.11 61.98
C GLU A 225 54.71 8.85 63.32
N THR A 226 53.55 9.21 63.87
CA THR A 226 53.47 9.84 65.21
C THR A 226 53.84 8.84 66.33
N MET A 227 53.52 7.55 66.16
CA MET A 227 53.96 6.51 67.09
C MET A 227 55.42 6.08 66.87
N LEU A 228 55.91 6.05 65.62
CA LEU A 228 57.29 5.74 65.29
C LEU A 228 58.23 6.89 65.64
N SER A 229 57.84 8.16 65.54
CA SER A 229 58.63 9.27 66.09
C SER A 229 58.76 9.17 67.62
N ASN A 230 57.86 8.44 68.28
CA ASN A 230 57.96 8.11 69.69
C ASN A 230 58.69 6.77 69.96
N ALA A 231 58.88 5.92 68.93
CA ALA A 231 59.46 4.58 69.04
C ALA A 231 60.77 4.38 68.24
N SER A 232 61.24 5.39 67.50
CA SER A 232 62.48 5.39 66.72
C SER A 232 63.69 5.54 67.65
N ASN A 233 63.89 4.50 68.45
CA ASN A 233 65.14 4.20 69.13
C ASN A 233 65.51 2.71 69.02
N LEU A 234 64.98 1.96 68.04
CA LEU A 234 65.34 0.55 67.80
C LEU A 234 65.29 0.18 66.30
N GLN A 235 66.49 0.26 65.70
CA GLN A 235 67.12 -0.53 64.64
C GLN A 235 66.32 -1.17 63.49
N ASP A 236 66.76 -0.81 62.29
CA ASP A 236 66.61 -1.50 61.00
C ASP A 236 67.33 -2.86 61.00
N GLU A 237 66.77 -3.86 60.32
CA GLU A 237 67.50 -4.94 59.64
C GLU A 237 66.57 -5.67 58.65
N GLU A 238 67.18 -6.25 57.64
CA GLU A 238 66.74 -6.29 56.25
C GLU A 238 65.65 -7.31 55.85
N GLU A 239 64.97 -6.94 54.76
CA GLU A 239 63.98 -7.69 53.99
C GLU A 239 64.65 -8.67 53.01
N HIS A 240 64.38 -9.98 53.13
CA HIS A 240 64.73 -10.96 52.10
C HIS A 240 63.51 -11.35 51.24
N GLU A 241 63.32 -10.66 50.11
CA GLU A 241 62.44 -11.08 49.01
C GLU A 241 62.95 -12.40 48.37
N ARG A 242 62.24 -13.52 48.57
CA ARG A 242 62.40 -14.72 47.73
C ARG A 242 61.41 -14.67 46.55
N LYS A 243 61.82 -14.03 45.45
CA LYS A 243 61.10 -14.11 44.16
C LYS A 243 61.07 -15.55 43.65
N GLY A 244 59.86 -16.12 43.57
CA GLY A 244 59.61 -17.48 43.06
C GLY A 244 60.13 -17.69 41.63
N LYS A 245 60.91 -18.76 41.43
CA LYS A 245 61.42 -19.20 40.11
C LYS A 245 60.25 -19.48 39.15
N LYS A 246 60.28 -18.83 37.98
CA LYS A 246 59.31 -19.05 36.89
C LYS A 246 59.41 -20.50 36.40
N LEU A 247 58.27 -21.18 36.29
CA LEU A 247 58.18 -22.55 35.77
C LEU A 247 58.81 -22.67 34.37
N SER A 248 59.62 -23.72 34.20
CA SER A 248 60.30 -24.06 32.95
C SER A 248 59.32 -24.16 31.78
N ARG A 249 59.76 -23.77 30.58
CA ARG A 249 58.96 -23.83 29.33
C ARG A 249 58.43 -25.25 29.07
N VAL A 250 59.15 -26.28 29.53
CA VAL A 250 58.73 -27.68 29.46
C VAL A 250 57.47 -27.94 30.29
N GLN A 251 57.38 -27.39 31.51
CA GLN A 251 56.20 -27.53 32.39
C GLN A 251 54.99 -26.77 31.84
N ARG A 252 55.20 -25.62 31.18
CA ARG A 252 54.11 -24.89 30.50
C ARG A 252 53.58 -25.64 29.29
N ASN A 253 54.44 -26.26 28.49
CA ASN A 253 54.02 -27.05 27.33
C ASN A 253 53.22 -28.30 27.73
N LYS A 254 53.58 -28.94 28.86
CA LYS A 254 52.82 -30.08 29.41
C LYS A 254 51.42 -29.68 29.89
N LYS A 255 51.28 -28.49 30.48
CA LYS A 255 50.00 -28.00 31.01
C LYS A 255 49.06 -27.43 29.94
N PHE A 256 49.60 -26.77 28.92
CA PHE A 256 48.79 -26.02 27.94
C PHE A 256 48.86 -26.56 26.49
N GLY A 257 49.65 -27.61 26.23
CA GLY A 257 49.83 -28.17 24.90
C GLY A 257 50.65 -27.26 23.97
N TYR A 258 51.22 -27.84 22.91
CA TYR A 258 51.97 -27.06 21.91
C TYR A 258 51.01 -26.12 21.16
N GLY A 259 51.18 -24.83 21.38
CA GLY A 259 50.44 -23.79 20.66
C GLY A 259 50.70 -23.83 19.15
N GLY A 260 49.79 -24.45 18.41
CA GLY A 260 49.25 -23.91 17.15
C GLY A 260 49.61 -24.60 15.82
N GLN A 261 48.61 -25.23 15.19
CA GLN A 261 48.27 -25.10 13.77
C GLN A 261 46.80 -25.54 13.53
N LYS A 262 45.83 -24.61 13.55
CA LYS A 262 44.44 -24.86 13.09
C LYS A 262 44.19 -24.30 11.68
N LYS A 263 45.15 -24.42 10.76
CA LYS A 263 45.02 -23.88 9.40
C LYS A 263 44.16 -24.73 8.43
N ARG A 264 43.67 -25.90 8.84
CA ARG A 264 42.83 -26.78 7.97
C ARG A 264 41.59 -27.38 8.63
N ALA A 265 41.27 -27.02 9.88
CA ALA A 265 40.11 -27.54 10.61
C ALA A 265 38.73 -27.01 10.13
N LYS A 266 38.71 -26.22 9.06
CA LYS A 266 37.50 -25.65 8.45
C LYS A 266 37.39 -25.99 6.95
N LYS A 267 37.84 -27.18 6.54
CA LYS A 267 37.54 -27.72 5.20
C LYS A 267 36.46 -28.77 5.34
N ASN A 268 35.44 -28.70 4.48
CA ASN A 268 34.43 -29.74 4.37
C ASN A 268 35.10 -31.05 3.94
N THR A 269 34.98 -32.10 4.75
CA THR A 269 35.40 -33.46 4.40
C THR A 269 34.25 -34.19 3.72
N LEU A 270 34.54 -35.27 2.97
CA LEU A 270 33.54 -36.13 2.34
C LEU A 270 32.47 -36.62 3.35
N ASP A 271 32.88 -36.84 4.60
CA ASP A 271 31.99 -37.23 5.70
C ASP A 271 30.93 -36.16 6.03
N SER A 272 31.28 -34.88 5.88
CA SER A 272 30.33 -33.77 6.09
C SER A 272 29.21 -33.75 5.03
N LEU A 273 29.47 -34.30 3.83
CA LEU A 273 28.49 -34.40 2.75
C LEU A 273 27.49 -35.54 2.99
N ASN A 274 27.92 -36.62 3.67
CA ASN A 274 27.09 -37.79 3.95
C ASN A 274 26.21 -37.63 5.19
N GLU A 275 26.55 -36.77 6.15
CA GLU A 275 25.70 -36.50 7.32
C GLU A 275 24.38 -35.79 6.93
N ALA A 276 24.41 -34.93 5.91
CA ALA A 276 23.23 -34.21 5.42
C ALA A 276 22.24 -35.11 4.66
N ARG A 277 22.65 -36.32 4.24
CA ARG A 277 21.84 -37.25 3.45
C ARG A 277 21.17 -38.37 4.27
N LYS A 278 21.31 -38.40 5.59
CA LYS A 278 20.56 -39.36 6.42
C LYS A 278 19.11 -38.87 6.58
N PRO A 279 18.10 -39.55 5.99
CA PRO A 279 16.71 -39.27 6.32
C PRO A 279 16.47 -39.59 7.80
N ARG A 280 15.85 -38.66 8.52
CA ARG A 280 15.42 -38.86 9.91
C ARG A 280 14.52 -40.09 9.95
N LYS A 281 14.90 -41.13 10.69
CA LYS A 281 14.06 -42.31 10.95
C LYS A 281 12.80 -41.87 11.71
N GLY A 282 11.73 -41.62 10.96
CA GLY A 282 10.36 -41.45 11.43
C GLY A 282 9.44 -42.11 10.42
N GLY A 283 8.89 -43.27 10.77
CA GLY A 283 8.31 -44.24 9.84
C GLY A 283 6.97 -43.81 9.21
N ILE A 284 6.82 -44.12 7.93
CA ILE A 284 5.53 -44.15 7.23
C ILE A 284 5.10 -45.60 7.15
N LYS A 285 4.08 -45.99 7.93
CA LYS A 285 3.41 -47.30 7.80
C LYS A 285 2.59 -47.30 6.51
N LYS A 286 2.95 -48.15 5.55
CA LYS A 286 2.09 -48.47 4.39
C LYS A 286 0.86 -49.24 4.88
N ARG A 287 -0.34 -48.74 4.58
CA ARG A 287 -1.59 -49.50 4.72
C ARG A 287 -1.71 -50.45 3.52
N ARG A 288 -2.03 -51.71 3.80
CA ARG A 288 -2.64 -52.62 2.82
C ARG A 288 -4.10 -52.22 2.64
#